data_AF-A0A096AH02-F1
#
_entry.id   AF-A0A096AH02-F1
#
_cell.length_a   1.000
_cell.length_b   1.000
_cell.length_c   1.000
_cell.angle_alpha   90.00
_cell.angle_beta   90.00
_cell.angle_gamma   90.00
#
_symmetry.space_group_name_H-M   'P 1'
#
loop_
_entity.id
_entity.type
_entity.pdbx_description
1 polymer ?
#
loop_
_entity_poly.entity_id
_entity_poly.type
_entity_poly.pdbx_seq_one_letter_code
_entity_poly.pdbx_strand_id
1 'polypeptide(L)'
;MYYKVLLLVMVSLLGTCSATMARMPEPATMPYYLRGAEPHKPQVAQYYLDELVQEGNMTLQEAERTKAYLTFRNARRMQDLKEVEGMSKEERRAVMAHKRALRGNPLVEYANYCGITLERAEELMNLMHGSDKESTYYAKVTK
;
A
#
# COMPACT_ATOMS: atom_id res chain seq x y z
N MET A 1 53.47 -4.75 -39.01
CA MET A 1 52.80 -5.68 -38.07
C MET A 1 51.88 -4.86 -37.19
N TYR A 2 50.57 -4.99 -37.37
CA TYR A 2 49.55 -4.24 -36.63
C TYR A 2 49.33 -4.91 -35.26
N TYR A 3 49.61 -4.20 -34.17
CA TYR A 3 49.19 -4.64 -32.84
C TYR A 3 47.75 -4.17 -32.60
N LYS A 4 46.81 -5.11 -32.68
CA LYS A 4 45.41 -4.92 -32.29
C LYS A 4 45.35 -4.72 -30.77
N VAL A 5 44.91 -3.54 -30.33
CA VAL A 5 44.56 -3.27 -28.94
C VAL A 5 43.19 -3.91 -28.67
N LEU A 6 43.19 -5.04 -27.94
CA LEU A 6 41.96 -5.69 -27.50
C LEU A 6 41.51 -5.00 -26.19
N LEU A 7 40.59 -4.05 -26.30
CA LEU A 7 39.95 -3.40 -25.15
C LEU A 7 38.89 -4.37 -24.57
N LEU A 8 39.24 -5.04 -23.47
CA LEU A 8 38.32 -5.91 -22.72
C LEU A 8 37.44 -5.04 -21.81
N VAL A 9 36.24 -4.69 -22.29
CA VAL A 9 35.23 -4.00 -21.48
C VAL A 9 34.55 -5.04 -20.58
N MET A 10 35.01 -5.13 -19.34
CA MET A 10 34.33 -5.88 -18.27
C MET A 10 33.07 -5.12 -17.88
N VAL A 11 31.94 -5.46 -18.51
CA VAL A 11 30.62 -5.02 -18.06
C VAL A 11 30.28 -5.85 -16.82
N SER A 12 30.60 -5.32 -15.66
CA SER A 12 30.08 -5.83 -14.39
C SER A 12 28.58 -5.52 -14.31
N LEU A 13 27.75 -6.46 -14.79
CA LEU A 13 26.34 -6.54 -14.41
C LEU A 13 26.25 -6.85 -12.91
N LEU A 14 26.27 -5.80 -12.09
CA LEU A 14 25.75 -5.89 -10.73
C LEU A 14 24.25 -6.07 -10.85
N GLY A 15 23.80 -7.31 -10.73
CA GLY A 15 22.40 -7.64 -10.57
C GLY A 15 21.84 -6.92 -9.34
N THR A 16 21.02 -5.91 -9.57
CA THR A 16 20.17 -5.33 -8.53
C THR A 16 19.11 -6.37 -8.18
N CYS A 17 19.39 -7.15 -7.15
CA CYS A 17 18.38 -7.93 -6.45
C CYS A 17 17.44 -6.94 -5.74
N SER A 18 16.51 -6.34 -6.49
CA SER A 18 15.38 -5.63 -5.91
C SER A 18 14.38 -6.67 -5.42
N ALA A 19 14.61 -7.17 -4.21
CA ALA A 19 13.51 -7.68 -3.38
C ALA A 19 12.67 -6.48 -2.91
N THR A 20 12.08 -5.72 -3.83
CA THR A 20 11.20 -4.61 -3.49
C THR A 20 9.85 -5.22 -3.16
N MET A 21 9.52 -5.29 -1.87
CA MET A 21 8.11 -5.25 -1.48
C MET A 21 7.53 -4.02 -2.18
N ALA A 22 6.67 -4.25 -3.17
CA ALA A 22 6.01 -3.21 -3.94
C ALA A 22 5.39 -2.18 -2.98
N ARG A 23 5.92 -0.96 -3.02
CA ARG A 23 5.58 0.20 -2.20
C ARG A 23 5.92 1.41 -3.06
N MET A 24 5.04 2.41 -3.12
CA MET A 24 5.35 3.66 -3.83
C MET A 24 6.74 4.19 -3.42
N PRO A 25 7.50 4.80 -4.35
CA PRO A 25 8.76 5.44 -3.99
C PRO A 25 8.50 6.44 -2.88
N GLU A 26 9.46 6.55 -1.96
CA GLU A 26 9.32 7.45 -0.83
C GLU A 26 9.30 8.92 -1.31
N PRO A 27 8.26 9.71 -0.95
CA PRO A 27 8.12 11.11 -1.36
C PRO A 27 9.35 11.93 -0.95
N ALA A 28 9.86 12.75 -1.89
CA ALA A 28 10.98 13.64 -1.61
C ALA A 28 10.64 14.68 -0.53
N THR A 29 9.35 15.04 -0.43
CA THR A 29 8.78 15.96 0.55
C THR A 29 8.69 15.38 1.97
N MET A 30 8.90 14.07 2.14
CA MET A 30 8.80 13.42 3.43
C MET A 30 10.00 13.73 4.34
N PRO A 31 9.77 14.24 5.57
CA PRO A 31 10.82 14.49 6.54
C PRO A 31 11.64 13.23 6.85
N TYR A 32 12.96 13.40 7.00
CA TYR A 32 13.89 12.28 7.21
C TYR A 32 13.48 11.33 8.35
N TYR A 33 12.95 11.87 9.46
CA TYR A 33 12.55 11.08 10.62
C TYR A 33 11.27 10.25 10.41
N LEU A 34 10.56 10.43 9.29
CA LEU A 34 9.35 9.67 8.92
C LEU A 34 9.61 8.61 7.82
N ARG A 35 10.81 8.60 7.25
CA ARG A 35 11.21 7.71 6.16
C ARG A 35 11.17 6.23 6.54
N GLY A 36 10.96 5.36 5.55
CA GLY A 36 10.82 3.91 5.73
C GLY A 36 9.44 3.46 6.26
N ALA A 37 8.53 4.39 6.51
CA ALA A 37 7.16 4.08 6.90
C ALA A 37 6.32 3.64 5.69
N GLU A 38 5.34 2.75 5.91
CA GLU A 38 4.45 2.29 4.84
C GLU A 38 3.40 3.34 4.49
N PRO A 39 2.98 3.45 3.20
CA PRO A 39 2.02 4.46 2.73
C PRO A 39 0.66 4.47 3.46
N HIS A 40 0.25 3.35 4.06
CA HIS A 40 -1.03 3.25 4.79
C HIS A 40 -0.98 3.75 6.23
N LYS A 41 0.20 4.11 6.74
CA LYS A 41 0.32 4.65 8.10
C LYS A 41 -0.20 6.08 8.11
N PRO A 42 -1.17 6.44 8.98
CA PRO A 42 -1.76 7.78 9.00
C PRO A 42 -0.74 8.92 9.11
N GLN A 43 0.39 8.67 9.79
CA GLN A 43 1.47 9.65 10.00
C GLN A 43 2.14 10.08 8.69
N VAL A 44 2.20 9.22 7.68
CA VAL A 44 2.93 9.47 6.43
C VAL A 44 2.04 9.44 5.19
N ALA A 45 0.80 8.95 5.32
CA ALA A 45 -0.12 8.77 4.20
C ALA A 45 -0.30 10.06 3.38
N GLN A 46 -0.34 11.23 4.04
CA GLN A 46 -0.51 12.51 3.33
C GLN A 46 0.58 12.73 2.27
N TYR A 47 1.86 12.48 2.58
CA TYR A 47 2.95 12.71 1.63
C TYR A 47 2.79 11.86 0.37
N TYR A 48 2.44 10.59 0.56
CA TYR A 48 2.20 9.67 -0.55
C TYR A 48 0.97 10.07 -1.40
N LEU A 49 -0.09 10.53 -0.74
CA LEU A 49 -1.30 10.98 -1.43
C LEU A 49 -1.06 12.30 -2.18
N ASP A 50 -0.24 13.20 -1.63
CA ASP A 50 0.12 14.46 -2.28
C ASP A 50 0.90 14.22 -3.58
N GLU A 51 1.85 13.28 -3.59
CA GLU A 51 2.56 12.90 -4.82
C GLU A 51 1.57 12.36 -5.87
N LEU A 52 0.64 11.48 -5.49
CA LEU A 52 -0.39 10.98 -6.41
C LEU A 52 -1.30 12.09 -6.96
N VAL A 53 -1.57 13.13 -6.17
CA VAL A 53 -2.31 14.31 -6.63
C VAL A 53 -1.47 15.15 -7.59
N GLN A 54 -0.20 15.37 -7.29
CA GLN A 54 0.73 16.12 -8.14
C GLN A 54 0.96 15.43 -9.49
N GLU A 55 1.03 14.11 -9.51
CA GLU A 55 1.16 13.29 -10.71
C GLU A 55 -0.15 13.19 -11.53
N GLY A 56 -1.28 13.66 -10.98
CA GLY A 56 -2.59 13.58 -11.62
C GLY A 56 -3.25 12.19 -11.54
N ASN A 57 -2.68 11.27 -10.75
CA ASN A 57 -3.19 9.92 -10.55
C ASN A 57 -4.38 9.86 -9.58
N MET A 58 -4.52 10.87 -8.72
CA MET A 58 -5.59 11.00 -7.73
C MET A 58 -6.10 12.44 -7.69
N THR A 59 -7.40 12.65 -7.52
CA THR A 59 -7.94 13.99 -7.24
C THR A 59 -7.71 14.38 -5.78
N LEU A 60 -7.71 15.69 -5.48
CA LEU A 60 -7.60 16.16 -4.09
C LEU A 60 -8.69 15.56 -3.18
N GLN A 61 -9.92 15.46 -3.69
CA GLN A 61 -11.03 14.88 -2.94
C GLN A 61 -10.85 13.38 -2.67
N GLU A 62 -10.33 12.62 -3.65
CA GLU A 62 -9.98 11.21 -3.45
C GLU A 62 -8.88 11.06 -2.40
N ALA A 63 -7.86 11.92 -2.41
CA ALA A 63 -6.79 11.92 -1.41
C ALA A 63 -7.32 12.19 0.01
N GLU A 64 -8.16 13.21 0.18
CA GLU A 64 -8.76 13.55 1.47
C GLU A 64 -9.60 12.39 2.04
N ARG A 65 -10.46 11.80 1.21
CA ARG A 65 -11.30 10.66 1.61
C ARG A 65 -10.46 9.41 1.91
N THR A 66 -9.42 9.17 1.11
CA THR A 66 -8.48 8.06 1.34
C THR A 66 -7.75 8.23 2.67
N LYS A 67 -7.24 9.42 2.97
CA LYS A 67 -6.59 9.71 4.26
C LYS A 67 -7.53 9.51 5.44
N ALA A 68 -8.77 9.96 5.33
CA ALA A 68 -9.80 9.73 6.34
C ALA A 68 -10.04 8.23 6.55
N TYR A 69 -10.18 7.46 5.46
CA TYR A 69 -10.34 6.00 5.52
C TYR A 69 -9.14 5.31 6.20
N LEU A 70 -7.90 5.67 5.84
CA LEU A 70 -6.71 5.07 6.42
C LEU A 70 -6.61 5.35 7.93
N THR A 71 -7.02 6.54 8.36
CA THR A 71 -7.11 6.91 9.78
C THR A 71 -8.15 6.06 10.51
N PHE A 72 -9.37 5.96 9.95
CA PHE A 72 -10.43 5.11 10.48
C PHE A 72 -9.98 3.65 10.61
N ARG A 73 -9.40 3.10 9.54
CA ARG A 73 -8.94 1.70 9.49
C ARG A 73 -7.82 1.44 10.50
N ASN A 74 -6.90 2.39 10.67
CA ASN A 74 -5.83 2.30 11.66
C ASN A 74 -6.38 2.31 13.09
N ALA A 75 -7.28 3.24 13.43
CA ALA A 75 -7.90 3.30 14.74
C ALA A 75 -8.62 1.99 15.09
N ARG A 76 -9.42 1.45 14.15
CA ARG A 76 -10.07 0.15 14.30
C ARG A 76 -9.07 -0.99 14.49
N ARG A 77 -7.95 -0.98 13.75
CA ARG A 77 -6.89 -1.99 13.89
C ARG A 77 -6.25 -1.95 15.28
N MET A 78 -6.04 -0.76 15.84
CA MET A 78 -5.49 -0.57 17.18
C MET A 78 -6.46 -1.10 18.24
N GLN A 79 -7.76 -0.82 18.09
CA GLN A 79 -8.79 -1.39 18.95
C GLN A 79 -8.81 -2.92 18.87
N ASP A 80 -8.77 -3.49 17.67
CA ASP A 80 -8.72 -4.94 17.49
C ASP A 80 -7.53 -5.60 18.19
N LEU A 81 -6.37 -4.92 18.19
CA LEU A 81 -5.18 -5.41 18.89
C LEU A 81 -5.34 -5.38 20.40
N LYS A 82 -5.94 -4.32 20.93
CA LYS A 82 -6.22 -4.17 22.36
C LYS A 82 -7.19 -5.24 22.86
N GLU A 83 -8.24 -5.53 22.09
CA GLU A 83 -9.25 -6.52 22.47
C GLU A 83 -8.72 -7.96 22.55
N VAL A 84 -7.63 -8.27 21.83
CA VAL A 84 -7.00 -9.61 21.86
C VAL A 84 -5.74 -9.65 22.72
N GLU A 85 -5.45 -8.58 23.46
CA GLU A 85 -4.31 -8.54 24.35
C GLU A 85 -4.45 -9.57 25.46
N GLY A 86 -3.37 -10.30 25.75
CA GLY A 86 -3.39 -11.39 26.75
C GLY A 86 -4.03 -12.71 26.29
N MET A 87 -4.67 -12.76 25.13
CA MET A 87 -5.18 -14.02 24.56
C MET A 87 -4.05 -14.94 24.08
N SER A 88 -4.32 -16.24 24.06
CA SER A 88 -3.47 -17.20 23.35
C SER A 88 -3.44 -16.91 21.85
N LYS A 89 -2.47 -17.50 21.14
CA LYS A 89 -2.32 -17.33 19.69
C LYS A 89 -3.53 -17.88 18.93
N GLU A 90 -4.09 -18.98 19.40
CA GLU A 90 -5.24 -19.69 18.83
C GLU A 90 -6.51 -18.85 18.99
N GLU A 91 -6.79 -18.35 20.20
CA GLU A 91 -7.92 -17.46 20.48
C GLU A 91 -7.83 -16.18 19.66
N ARG A 92 -6.65 -15.53 19.64
CA ARG A 92 -6.41 -14.33 18.83
C ARG A 92 -6.70 -14.58 17.35
N ARG A 93 -6.29 -15.73 16.80
CA ARG A 93 -6.56 -16.09 15.40
C ARG A 93 -8.05 -16.27 15.15
N ALA A 94 -8.77 -16.92 16.06
CA ALA A 94 -10.21 -17.13 15.95
C ALA A 94 -10.98 -15.79 15.96
N VAL A 95 -10.70 -14.90 16.93
CA VAL A 95 -11.33 -13.58 17.02
C VAL A 95 -11.05 -12.73 15.78
N MET A 96 -9.80 -12.67 15.35
CA MET A 96 -9.41 -11.89 14.16
C MET A 96 -9.97 -12.47 12.85
N ALA A 97 -10.15 -13.80 12.76
CA ALA A 97 -10.81 -14.43 11.62
C ALA A 97 -12.30 -14.08 11.59
N HIS A 98 -13.00 -14.17 12.72
CA HIS A 98 -14.41 -13.81 12.83
C HIS A 98 -14.65 -12.33 12.46
N LYS A 99 -13.85 -11.41 13.01
CA LYS A 99 -13.93 -9.99 12.65
C LYS A 99 -13.68 -9.70 11.18
N ARG A 100 -12.74 -10.41 10.55
CA ARG A 100 -12.50 -10.30 9.10
C ARG A 100 -13.70 -10.78 8.29
N ALA A 101 -14.33 -11.88 8.70
CA ALA A 101 -15.54 -12.40 8.05
C ALA A 101 -16.70 -11.39 8.11
N LEU A 102 -16.92 -10.76 9.28
CA LEU A 102 -17.96 -9.73 9.45
C LEU A 102 -17.74 -8.48 8.59
N ARG A 103 -16.47 -8.09 8.36
CA ARG A 103 -16.13 -6.91 7.56
C ARG A 103 -16.19 -7.16 6.05
N GLY A 104 -16.07 -8.42 5.65
CA GLY A 104 -16.10 -8.79 4.24
C GLY A 104 -14.89 -8.27 3.46
N ASN A 105 -15.14 -7.80 2.24
CA ASN A 105 -14.10 -7.41 1.32
C ASN A 105 -13.55 -6.00 1.65
N PRO A 106 -12.25 -5.85 1.93
CA PRO A 106 -11.66 -4.56 2.29
C PRO A 106 -11.73 -3.52 1.16
N LEU A 107 -11.72 -3.94 -0.11
CA LEU A 107 -11.81 -3.04 -1.25
C LEU A 107 -13.22 -2.45 -1.39
N VAL A 108 -14.24 -3.26 -1.12
CA VAL A 108 -15.65 -2.79 -1.07
C VAL A 108 -15.85 -1.79 0.07
N GLU A 109 -15.28 -2.08 1.25
CA GLU A 109 -15.32 -1.13 2.37
C GLU A 109 -14.67 0.21 2.01
N TYR A 110 -13.49 0.16 1.38
CA TYR A 110 -12.78 1.36 0.94
C TYR A 110 -13.58 2.16 -0.09
N ALA A 111 -14.11 1.50 -1.13
CA ALA A 111 -14.95 2.12 -2.16
C ALA A 111 -16.16 2.83 -1.55
N ASN A 112 -16.89 2.13 -0.68
CA ASN A 112 -18.07 2.66 0.01
C ASN A 112 -17.72 3.84 0.92
N TYR A 113 -16.64 3.74 1.70
CA TYR A 113 -16.21 4.81 2.60
C TYR A 113 -15.82 6.07 1.81
N CYS A 114 -15.13 5.90 0.69
CA CYS A 114 -14.66 7.02 -0.13
C CYS A 114 -15.71 7.51 -1.14
N GLY A 115 -16.86 6.84 -1.26
CA GLY A 115 -17.89 7.19 -2.24
C GLY A 115 -17.38 7.16 -3.67
N ILE A 116 -16.57 6.16 -4.01
CA ILE A 116 -16.00 5.92 -5.34
C ILE A 116 -16.43 4.54 -5.87
N THR A 117 -16.27 4.31 -7.17
CA THR A 117 -16.57 3.00 -7.77
C THR A 117 -15.56 1.95 -7.29
N LEU A 118 -15.96 0.67 -7.35
CA LEU A 118 -15.07 -0.43 -6.98
C LEU A 118 -13.84 -0.54 -7.90
N GLU A 119 -14.01 -0.23 -9.18
CA GLU A 119 -12.94 -0.15 -10.18
C GLU A 119 -11.95 0.97 -9.82
N ARG A 120 -12.46 2.18 -9.53
CA ARG A 120 -11.60 3.29 -9.09
C ARG A 120 -10.90 2.99 -7.78
N ALA A 121 -11.56 2.28 -6.87
CA ALA A 121 -10.97 1.82 -5.62
C ALA A 121 -9.79 0.85 -5.84
N GLU A 122 -9.92 -0.08 -6.79
CA GLU A 122 -8.85 -0.99 -7.21
C GLU A 122 -7.64 -0.21 -7.72
N GLU A 123 -7.85 0.71 -8.67
CA GLU A 123 -6.80 1.53 -9.25
C GLU A 123 -6.01 2.29 -8.17
N LEU A 124 -6.73 3.03 -7.31
CA LEU A 124 -6.10 3.87 -6.29
C LEU A 124 -5.31 3.06 -5.25
N MET A 125 -5.84 1.91 -4.81
CA MET A 125 -5.12 1.07 -3.85
C MET A 125 -3.95 0.33 -4.49
N ASN A 126 -4.06 -0.10 -5.75
CA ASN A 126 -2.94 -0.69 -6.50
C ASN A 126 -1.80 0.33 -6.68
N LEU A 127 -2.11 1.60 -6.96
CA LEU A 127 -1.13 2.69 -6.99
C LEU A 127 -0.40 2.79 -5.65
N MET A 128 -1.12 2.90 -4.53
CA MET A 128 -0.52 2.98 -3.20
C MET A 128 0.33 1.75 -2.83
N HIS A 129 -0.06 0.56 -3.31
CA HIS A 129 0.66 -0.69 -3.06
C HIS A 129 1.78 -0.93 -4.08
N GLY A 130 1.89 -0.13 -5.13
CA GLY A 130 2.79 -0.37 -6.25
C GLY A 130 2.66 -1.77 -6.88
N SER A 131 1.50 -2.43 -6.74
CA SER A 131 1.25 -3.80 -7.20
C SER A 131 -0.23 -4.01 -7.52
N ASP A 132 -0.56 -5.10 -8.22
CA ASP A 132 -1.90 -5.53 -8.62
C ASP A 132 -2.63 -6.34 -7.52
N LYS A 133 -2.21 -6.21 -6.27
CA LYS A 133 -2.71 -7.02 -5.16
C LYS A 133 -4.23 -6.86 -4.96
N GLU A 134 -4.76 -5.66 -5.19
CA GLU A 134 -6.17 -5.37 -4.99
C GLU A 134 -7.04 -5.93 -6.11
N SER A 135 -6.46 -6.28 -7.25
CA SER A 135 -7.14 -7.01 -8.33
C SER A 135 -7.62 -8.38 -7.88
N THR A 136 -6.96 -9.00 -6.89
CA THR A 136 -7.45 -10.23 -6.27
C THR A 136 -8.72 -9.98 -5.44
N TYR A 137 -8.82 -8.83 -4.75
CA TYR A 137 -10.02 -8.49 -4.00
C TYR A 137 -11.15 -8.05 -4.93
N TYR A 138 -10.83 -7.32 -6.00
CA TYR A 138 -11.78 -6.96 -7.05
C TYR A 138 -12.42 -8.20 -7.69
N ALA A 139 -11.59 -9.15 -8.15
CA ALA A 139 -12.05 -10.37 -8.80
C ALA A 139 -12.95 -11.27 -7.93
N LYS A 140 -12.87 -11.16 -6.59
CA LYS A 140 -13.73 -11.91 -5.67
C LYS A 140 -15.15 -11.34 -5.55
N VAL A 141 -15.38 -10.14 -6.08
CA VAL A 141 -16.67 -9.45 -6.02
C VAL A 141 -17.37 -9.47 -7.38
N THR A 142 -16.58 -9.45 -8.46
CA THR A 142 -17.08 -9.30 -9.84
C THR A 142 -17.18 -10.61 -10.63
N LYS A 143 -16.73 -11.73 -10.06
CA LYS A 143 -16.93 -13.10 -10.59
C LYS A 143 -18.06 -13.79 -9.85
#